data_AF-A0A2S9WRZ8-F1
#
_entry.id   AF-A0A2S9WRZ8-F1
#
_cell.length_a   1.000
_cell.length_b   1.000
_cell.length_c   1.000
_cell.angle_alpha   90.00
_cell.angle_beta   90.00
_cell.angle_gamma   90.00
#
_symmetry.space_group_name_H-M   'P 1'
#
loop_
_entity.id
_entity.type
_entity.pdbx_description
1 polymer ?
#
loop_
_entity_poly.entity_id
_entity_poly.type
_entity_poly.pdbx_seq_one_letter_code
_entity_poly.pdbx_strand_id
1 'polypeptide(L)'
;MDKNEMSEWMDMIKKEKPPTVQQKVVPIKSSQLKRNKYGEEVQLSCYMDKGLMKRLKLQALKEDETIKNIINKSITLYLKSND
;
A
#
# COMPACT_ATOMS: atom_id res chain seq x y z
N MET A 1 12.59 27.29 -43.41
CA MET A 1 11.32 26.72 -42.95
C MET A 1 10.25 27.72 -43.30
N ASP A 2 9.43 27.39 -44.30
CA ASP A 2 8.49 28.33 -44.88
C ASP A 2 7.32 28.55 -43.92
N LYS A 3 6.97 29.82 -43.70
CA LYS A 3 5.90 30.22 -42.76
C LYS A 3 4.54 29.59 -43.10
N ASN A 4 4.34 29.22 -44.36
CA ASN A 4 3.12 28.58 -44.86
C ASN A 4 2.97 27.13 -44.38
N GLU A 5 4.06 26.36 -44.31
CA GLU A 5 4.01 24.98 -43.82
C GLU A 5 3.61 24.96 -42.34
N MET A 6 4.18 25.87 -41.54
CA MET A 6 3.87 25.93 -40.11
C MET A 6 2.39 26.29 -39.85
N SER A 7 1.81 27.19 -40.65
CA SER A 7 0.38 27.52 -40.53
C SER A 7 -0.53 26.34 -40.86
N GLU A 8 -0.20 25.55 -41.89
CA GLU A 8 -0.98 24.37 -42.27
C GLU A 8 -0.99 23.32 -41.16
N TRP A 9 0.15 23.12 -40.50
CA TRP A 9 0.29 22.16 -39.41
C TRP A 9 -0.49 22.60 -38.16
N MET A 10 -0.46 23.90 -37.85
CA MET A 10 -1.23 24.48 -36.76
C MET A 10 -2.74 24.33 -36.97
N ASP A 11 -3.22 24.45 -38.21
CA ASP A 11 -4.63 24.29 -38.53
C ASP A 11 -5.08 22.83 -38.50
N MET A 12 -4.19 21.88 -38.79
CA MET A 12 -4.46 20.45 -38.59
C MET A 12 -4.60 20.11 -37.10
N ILE A 13 -3.68 20.59 -36.25
CA ILE A 13 -3.68 20.32 -34.81
C ILE A 13 -4.92 20.90 -34.12
N LYS A 14 -5.38 22.09 -34.55
CA LYS A 14 -6.58 22.73 -33.98
C LYS A 14 -7.89 22.02 -34.34
N LYS A 15 -7.93 21.26 -35.44
CA LYS A 15 -9.11 20.49 -35.86
C LYS A 15 -9.29 19.21 -35.04
N GLU A 16 -8.20 18.61 -34.59
CA GLU A 16 -8.24 17.44 -33.72
C GLU A 16 -8.45 17.87 -32.25
N LYS A 17 -9.70 17.85 -31.80
CA LYS A 17 -9.99 18.02 -30.37
C LYS A 17 -9.39 16.82 -29.62
N PRO A 18 -8.46 17.02 -28.67
CA PRO A 18 -7.91 15.91 -27.91
C PRO A 18 -9.05 15.18 -27.19
N PRO A 19 -9.08 13.84 -27.22
CA PRO A 19 -10.14 13.08 -26.60
C PRO A 19 -10.18 13.39 -25.09
N THR A 20 -11.37 13.69 -24.58
CA THR A 20 -11.56 13.95 -23.15
C THR A 20 -11.12 12.73 -22.36
N VAL A 21 -10.16 12.92 -21.44
CA VAL A 21 -9.66 11.84 -20.58
C VAL A 21 -10.80 11.43 -19.63
N GLN A 22 -11.47 10.33 -19.93
CA GLN A 22 -12.49 9.75 -19.05
C GLN A 22 -11.81 8.89 -17.99
N GLN A 23 -11.68 9.42 -16.78
CA GLN A 23 -11.18 8.65 -15.64
C GLN A 23 -12.19 7.57 -15.26
N LYS A 24 -11.80 6.31 -15.42
CA LYS A 24 -12.61 5.17 -14.99
C LYS A 24 -12.58 5.06 -13.45
N VAL A 25 -13.66 5.47 -12.80
CA VAL A 25 -13.85 5.24 -11.37
C VAL A 25 -14.34 3.80 -11.16
N VAL A 26 -13.59 2.99 -10.43
CA VAL A 26 -14.00 1.63 -10.06
C VAL A 26 -14.27 1.59 -8.56
N PRO A 27 -15.47 1.18 -8.11
CA PRO A 27 -15.76 0.99 -6.70
C PRO A 27 -14.83 -0.06 -6.10
N ILE A 28 -14.26 0.23 -4.94
CA ILE A 28 -13.56 -0.76 -4.13
C ILE A 28 -14.61 -1.79 -3.72
N LYS A 29 -14.54 -2.99 -4.31
CA LYS A 29 -15.48 -4.07 -3.98
C LYS A 29 -15.33 -4.33 -2.48
N SER A 30 -16.42 -4.25 -1.71
CA SER A 30 -16.47 -4.57 -0.27
C SER A 30 -15.93 -5.97 0.05
N SER A 31 -15.82 -6.85 -0.94
CA SER A 31 -15.12 -8.13 -0.83
C SER A 31 -13.61 -7.99 -0.62
N GLN A 32 -12.97 -6.87 -0.96
CA GLN A 32 -11.56 -6.59 -0.62
C GLN A 32 -11.38 -6.27 0.87
N LEU A 33 -12.41 -5.75 1.57
CA LEU A 33 -12.40 -5.62 3.03
C LEU A 33 -12.45 -6.97 3.75
N LYS A 34 -13.08 -7.99 3.14
CA LYS A 34 -13.13 -9.35 3.70
C LYS A 34 -11.92 -10.23 3.33
N ARG A 35 -10.97 -9.72 2.52
CA ARG A 35 -9.93 -10.50 1.84
C ARG A 35 -8.51 -10.00 2.14
N ASN A 36 -8.20 -9.73 3.41
CA ASN A 36 -6.83 -9.96 3.83
C ASN A 36 -6.65 -11.49 3.72
N LYS A 37 -5.76 -11.96 2.85
CA LYS A 37 -5.60 -13.38 2.45
C LYS A 37 -5.19 -14.35 3.58
N TYR A 38 -5.21 -13.90 4.83
CA TYR A 38 -4.81 -14.60 6.04
C TYR A 38 -5.98 -14.43 7.02
N GLY A 39 -6.70 -15.51 7.31
CA GLY A 39 -7.99 -15.48 8.02
C GLY A 39 -7.97 -14.73 9.35
N GLU A 40 -9.14 -14.23 9.77
CA GLU A 40 -9.43 -13.61 11.09
C GLU A 40 -8.38 -12.65 11.69
N GLU A 41 -7.47 -12.07 10.89
CA GLU A 41 -6.51 -11.10 11.40
C GLU A 41 -7.18 -9.73 11.63
N VAL A 42 -7.04 -9.20 12.85
CA VAL A 42 -7.49 -7.86 13.24
C VAL A 42 -6.30 -6.90 13.29
N GLN A 43 -6.49 -5.67 12.81
CA GLN A 43 -5.47 -4.63 12.90
C GLN A 43 -5.30 -4.15 14.35
N LEU A 44 -4.07 -4.17 14.86
CA LEU A 44 -3.69 -3.56 16.13
C LEU A 44 -2.91 -2.27 15.88
N SER A 45 -3.42 -1.14 16.39
CA SER A 45 -2.74 0.16 16.35
C SER A 45 -2.38 0.58 17.77
N CYS A 46 -1.09 0.66 18.08
CA CYS A 46 -0.61 1.08 19.40
C CYS A 46 0.72 1.83 19.31
N TYR A 47 1.04 2.57 20.36
CA TYR A 47 2.36 3.19 20.53
C TYR A 47 3.32 2.23 21.20
N MET A 48 4.58 2.26 20.77
CA MET A 48 5.67 1.44 21.32
C MET A 48 6.89 2.32 21.56
N ASP A 49 7.64 2.04 22.61
CA ASP A 49 8.92 2.70 22.86
C ASP A 49 9.88 2.53 21.66
N LYS A 50 10.62 3.60 21.35
CA LYS A 50 11.53 3.64 20.20
C LYS A 50 12.68 2.65 20.33
N GLY A 51 13.23 2.49 21.54
CA GLY A 51 14.29 1.53 21.84
C GLY A 51 13.79 0.09 21.70
N LEU A 52 12.58 -0.17 22.19
CA LEU A 52 11.93 -1.48 22.05
C LEU A 52 11.70 -1.86 20.58
N MET A 53 11.16 -0.95 19.77
CA MET A 53 10.95 -1.19 18.34
C MET A 53 12.26 -1.49 17.59
N LYS A 54 13.37 -0.80 17.94
CA LYS A 54 14.69 -1.07 17.35
C LYS A 54 15.17 -2.48 17.69
N ARG A 55 15.06 -2.89 18.96
CA ARG A 55 15.44 -4.23 19.41
C ARG A 55 14.59 -5.31 18.73
N LEU A 56 13.28 -5.08 18.60
CA LEU A 56 12.36 -5.99 17.94
C LEU A 56 12.75 -6.21 16.46
N LYS A 57 13.07 -5.13 15.74
CA LYS A 57 13.55 -5.21 14.35
C LYS A 57 14.87 -5.97 14.22
N LEU A 58 15.81 -5.74 15.12
CA LEU A 58 17.08 -6.47 15.12
C LEU A 58 16.87 -7.96 15.40
N GLN A 59 15.93 -8.32 16.28
CA GLN A 59 15.60 -9.71 16.55
C GLN A 59 14.96 -10.38 15.34
N ALA A 60 14.00 -9.71 14.69
CA ALA A 60 13.37 -10.17 13.45
C ALA A 60 14.41 -10.49 12.37
N LEU A 61 15.42 -9.63 12.22
CA LEU A 61 16.51 -9.84 11.27
C LEU A 61 17.40 -11.05 11.63
N LYS A 62 17.67 -11.26 12.92
CA LYS A 62 18.49 -12.38 13.39
C LYS A 62 17.81 -13.74 13.24
N GLU A 63 16.50 -13.78 13.46
CA GLU A 63 15.70 -15.01 13.42
C GLU A 63 15.14 -15.34 12.02
N ASP A 64 15.41 -14.50 11.03
CA ASP A 64 14.78 -14.55 9.69
C ASP A 64 13.24 -14.65 9.76
N GLU A 65 12.67 -13.86 10.68
CA GLU A 65 11.25 -13.90 11.04
C GLU A 65 10.60 -12.54 10.88
N THR A 66 9.28 -12.53 10.72
CA THR A 66 8.55 -11.27 10.62
C THR A 66 8.28 -10.66 12.00
N ILE A 67 8.28 -9.33 12.07
CA ILE A 67 7.90 -8.60 13.29
C ILE A 67 6.52 -9.03 13.79
N LYS A 68 5.57 -9.27 12.87
CA LYS A 68 4.23 -9.79 13.19
C LYS A 68 4.30 -11.11 13.95
N ASN A 69 5.08 -12.06 13.45
CA ASN A 69 5.21 -13.38 14.05
C ASN A 69 5.81 -13.29 15.45
N ILE A 70 6.86 -12.48 15.64
CA ILE A 70 7.47 -12.28 16.95
C ILE A 70 6.46 -11.68 17.93
N ILE A 71 5.73 -10.63 17.53
CA ILE A 71 4.68 -10.02 18.38
C ILE A 71 3.64 -11.05 18.78
N ASN A 72 3.09 -11.81 17.82
CA ASN A 72 2.07 -12.82 18.10
C ASN A 72 2.58 -13.94 19.01
N LYS A 73 3.82 -14.43 18.79
CA LYS A 73 4.47 -15.42 19.66
C LYS A 73 4.63 -14.87 21.08
N SER A 74 5.14 -13.65 21.23
CA SER A 74 5.33 -13.02 22.54
C SER A 74 4.02 -12.82 23.29
N ILE A 75 2.96 -12.35 22.62
CA ILE A 75 1.63 -12.19 23.23
C ILE A 75 1.08 -13.54 23.65
N THR A 76 1.17 -14.56 22.78
CA THR A 76 0.69 -15.92 23.09
C THR A 76 1.41 -16.51 24.29
N LEU A 77 2.73 -16.35 24.37
CA LEU A 77 3.53 -16.83 25.49
C LEU A 77 3.17 -16.10 26.80
N TYR A 78 3.00 -14.78 26.73
CA TYR A 78 2.63 -13.98 27.90
C TYR A 78 1.25 -14.35 28.46
N LEU A 79 0.27 -14.61 27.58
CA LEU A 79 -1.06 -15.04 28.00
C LEU A 79 -1.01 -16.46 28.60
N LYS A 80 -0.30 -17.41 27.96
CA LYS A 80 -0.14 -18.77 28.48
C LYS A 80 0.55 -18.85 29.84
N SER A 81 1.42 -17.91 30.19
CA SER A 81 2.10 -17.89 31.49
C SER A 81 1.24 -17.34 32.63
N ASN A 82 0.11 -16.71 32.31
CA ASN A 82 -0.77 -16.05 33.26
C ASN A 82 -2.16 -16.71 33.38
N ASP A 83 -2.39 -17.79 32.65
CA ASP A 83 -3.53 -18.72 32.81
C ASP A 83 -3.11 -19.89 33.72
#